data_AF-A0A1I6W0Z2-F1
#
_entry.id   AF-A0A1I6W0Z2-F1
#
_cell.length_a   1.000
_cell.length_b   1.000
_cell.length_c   1.000
_cell.angle_alpha   90.00
_cell.angle_beta   90.00
_cell.angle_gamma   90.00
#
_symmetry.space_group_name_H-M   'P 1'
#
loop_
_entity.id
_entity.type
_entity.pdbx_description
1 polymer ?
#
loop_
_entity_poly.entity_id
_entity_poly.type
_entity_poly.pdbx_seq_one_letter_code
_entity_poly.pdbx_strand_id
1 'polypeptide(L)' 'TLKARMGATHFLTKTLPRVSTEMALQVLAYNLTRVLNIMGSRKLLAAIPA' A
#
# COMPACT_ATOMS: atom_id res chain seq x y z
N THR A 1 -8.82 4.49 -8.31
CA THR A 1 -8.95 3.66 -7.08
C THR A 1 -7.73 2.75 -6.97
N LEU A 2 -7.53 2.02 -5.85
CA LEU A 2 -6.37 1.13 -5.66
C LEU A 2 -6.11 0.22 -6.87
N LYS A 3 -7.17 -0.38 -7.43
CA LYS A 3 -7.13 -1.20 -8.66
C LYS A 3 -6.57 -0.49 -9.89
N ALA A 4 -6.85 0.80 -10.06
CA ALA A 4 -6.32 1.58 -11.18
C ALA A 4 -4.81 1.82 -11.08
N ARG A 5 -4.26 1.88 -9.85
CA ARG A 5 -2.81 2.01 -9.63
C ARG A 5 -2.05 0.70 -9.83
N MET A 6 -2.73 -0.44 -9.80
CA MET A 6 -2.14 -1.77 -10.01
C MET A 6 -1.78 -2.03 -11.48
N GLY A 7 -2.35 -1.27 -12.41
CA GLY A 7 -2.20 -1.50 -13.85
C GLY A 7 -3.20 -2.54 -14.41
N ALA A 8 -3.08 -2.81 -15.71
CA ALA A 8 -3.97 -3.70 -16.46
C ALA A 8 -3.77 -5.19 -16.12
N THR A 9 -2.57 -5.58 -15.69
CA THR A 9 -2.28 -6.92 -15.14
C THR A 9 -2.18 -6.81 -13.62
N HIS A 10 -3.28 -7.10 -12.93
CA HIS A 10 -3.42 -6.84 -11.49
C HIS A 10 -2.47 -7.63 -10.59
N PHE A 11 -2.05 -8.82 -11.01
CA PHE A 11 -1.16 -9.67 -10.23
C PHE A 11 -0.02 -10.20 -11.09
N LEU A 12 1.20 -10.06 -10.59
CA LEU A 12 2.39 -10.64 -11.18
C LEU A 12 2.57 -12.11 -10.75
N THR A 13 1.97 -12.47 -9.62
CA THR A 13 2.05 -13.80 -9.03
C THR A 13 0.86 -14.69 -9.41
N LYS A 14 1.04 -16.01 -9.39
CA LYS A 14 0.05 -16.99 -9.92
C LYS A 14 -0.61 -17.87 -8.86
N THR A 15 -0.07 -17.97 -7.65
CA THR A 15 -0.62 -18.81 -6.58
C THR A 15 -1.31 -17.96 -5.54
N LEU A 16 -2.42 -18.45 -4.97
CA LEU A 16 -3.22 -17.70 -3.99
C LEU A 16 -2.41 -17.11 -2.83
N PRO A 17 -1.46 -17.83 -2.20
CA PRO A 17 -0.64 -17.25 -1.11
C PRO A 17 0.24 -16.09 -1.58
N ARG A 18 0.72 -16.12 -2.82
CA ARG A 18 1.55 -15.04 -3.38
C ARG A 18 0.69 -13.86 -3.82
N VAL A 19 -0.46 -14.12 -4.43
CA VAL A 19 -1.44 -13.11 -4.82
C VAL A 19 -1.98 -12.37 -3.60
N SER A 20 -2.27 -13.07 -2.50
CA SER A 20 -2.71 -12.43 -1.26
C SER A 20 -1.64 -11.53 -0.67
N THR A 21 -0.37 -11.94 -0.75
CA THR A 21 0.77 -11.11 -0.33
C THR A 21 0.89 -9.86 -1.20
N GLU A 22 0.79 -10.02 -2.52
CA GLU A 22 0.83 -8.91 -3.47
C GLU A 22 -0.31 -7.90 -3.23
N MET A 23 -1.53 -8.40 -2.99
CA MET A 23 -2.68 -7.59 -2.61
C MET A 23 -2.43 -6.81 -1.30
N ALA A 24 -1.86 -7.47 -0.28
CA ALA A 24 -1.54 -6.84 1.00
C ALA A 24 -0.51 -5.70 0.84
N LEU A 25 0.52 -5.90 0.03
CA LEU A 25 1.54 -4.88 -0.24
C LEU A 25 0.95 -3.65 -0.94
N GLN A 26 0.04 -3.84 -1.89
CA GLN A 26 -0.61 -2.72 -2.57
C GLN A 26 -1.54 -1.94 -1.65
N VAL A 27 -2.27 -2.63 -0.75
CA VAL A 27 -3.06 -1.99 0.31
C VAL A 27 -2.17 -1.18 1.24
N LEU A 28 -1.04 -1.75 1.66
CA LEU A 28 -0.06 -1.05 2.50
C LEU A 28 0.47 0.21 1.80
N ALA A 29 0.91 0.11 0.54
CA ALA A 29 1.41 1.24 -0.23
C ALA A 29 0.36 2.35 -0.41
N TYR A 30 -0.90 1.97 -0.67
CA TYR A 30 -2.01 2.91 -0.71
C TYR A 30 -2.23 3.61 0.63
N ASN A 31 -2.26 2.85 1.73
CA ASN A 31 -2.46 3.38 3.07
C ASN A 31 -1.34 4.34 3.47
N LEU A 32 -0.08 4.01 3.19
CA LEU A 32 1.06 4.89 3.45
C LEU A 32 0.96 6.19 2.65
N THR A 33 0.66 6.11 1.35
CA THR A 33 0.44 7.31 0.52
C THR A 33 -0.70 8.17 1.09
N ARG A 34 -1.80 7.53 1.51
CA ARG A 34 -2.97 8.22 2.05
C ARG A 34 -2.64 8.93 3.37
N VAL A 35 -1.97 8.26 4.29
CA VAL A 35 -1.55 8.85 5.58
C VAL A 35 -0.58 10.00 5.36
N LEU A 36 0.41 9.84 4.46
CA LEU A 36 1.33 10.90 4.09
C LEU A 36 0.60 12.13 3.54
N ASN A 37 -0.42 11.94 2.70
CA ASN A 37 -1.21 13.04 2.15
C ASN A 37 -2.11 13.73 3.20
N ILE A 38 -2.61 12.99 4.20
CA ILE A 38 -3.49 13.54 5.24
C ILE A 38 -2.69 14.24 6.34
N MET A 39 -1.63 13.60 6.84
CA MET A 39 -0.90 14.05 8.03
C MET A 39 0.42 14.74 7.72
N GLY A 40 1.03 14.44 6.56
CA GLY A 40 2.40 14.84 6.23
C GLY A 40 3.46 13.99 6.94
N SER A 41 4.69 14.02 6.40
CA SER A 41 5.80 13.18 6.88
C SER A 41 6.24 13.50 8.31
N ARG A 42 6.33 14.79 8.69
CA ARG A 42 6.79 15.20 10.03
C ARG A 42 5.89 14.69 11.15
N LYS A 43 4.57 14.84 11.02
CA LYS A 43 3.61 14.38 12.03
C LYS A 43 3.58 12.86 12.11
N LEU A 44 3.70 12.18 10.97
CA LEU A 44 3.77 10.73 10.94
C LEU A 44 5.00 10.19 11.66
N LEU A 45 6.19 10.75 11.40
CA LEU A 45 7.43 10.32 12.06
C LEU A 45 7.40 10.55 13.57
N ALA A 46 6.83 11.66 14.03
CA ALA A 46 6.67 11.93 15.46
C ALA A 46 5.67 10.98 16.15
N ALA A 47 4.75 10.36 15.40
CA ALA A 47 3.75 9.43 15.93
C ALA A 47 4.23 7.97 15.99
N ILE A 48 5.34 7.64 15.33
CA ILE A 48 5.95 6.30 15.39
C ILE A 48 6.81 6.24 16.67
N PRO A 49 6.49 5.37 17.63
CA PRO A 49 7.32 5.18 18.81
C PRO A 49 8.67 4.56 18.42
N ALA A 50 9.70 4.83 19.23
CA ALA A 50 11.03 4.25 19.09
C ALA A 50 11.06 2.74 19.36
#